data_AF-A0A944CLZ4-F1
#
_entry.id   AF-A0A944CLZ4-F1
#
_cell.length_a   1.000
_cell.length_b   1.000
_cell.length_c   1.000
_cell.angle_alpha   90.00
_cell.angle_beta   90.00
_cell.angle_gamma   90.00
#
_symmetry.space_group_name_H-M   'P 1'
#
loop_
_entity.id
_entity.type
_entity.pdbx_description
1 polymer ?
#
loop_
_entity_poly.entity_id
_entity_poly.type
_entity_poly.pdbx_seq_one_letter_code
_entity_poly.pdbx_strand_id
1 'polypeptide(L)'
;MSYQDYWKQISEKNDDLSQLISSYWNQYSDMGNWQFWLVLAFLLLPLILLYFLIDRKRIFEIFFFGYTVHILWTYIDQVLANYNYFIHTYFLSPWFPPALSMTASALPVGFLLVYQYCTNHNKNFYFYSLLLSAVFAFVFATIEEYIGLVKIERGMNQFYIFLIDIAIVYTSYWFTKLMLKFRERKMN
;
A
#
# COMPACT_ATOMS: atom_id res chain seq x y z
N MET A 1 31.32 -17.37 -12.58
CA MET A 1 31.24 -15.90 -12.47
C MET A 1 31.73 -15.51 -11.09
N SER A 2 32.59 -14.50 -11.02
CA SER A 2 33.02 -13.90 -9.76
C SER A 2 31.93 -12.99 -9.18
N TYR A 3 32.09 -12.60 -7.90
CA TYR A 3 31.23 -11.59 -7.26
C TYR A 3 31.15 -10.29 -8.10
N GLN A 4 32.29 -9.83 -8.62
CA GLN A 4 32.36 -8.61 -9.44
C GLN A 4 31.63 -8.78 -10.78
N ASP A 5 31.71 -9.97 -11.39
CA ASP A 5 31.00 -10.25 -12.65
C ASP A 5 29.47 -10.21 -12.46
N TYR A 6 28.97 -10.76 -11.35
CA TYR A 6 27.54 -10.69 -11.03
C TYR A 6 27.08 -9.24 -10.84
N TRP A 7 27.80 -8.45 -10.04
CA TRP A 7 27.42 -7.06 -9.79
C TRP A 7 27.52 -6.18 -11.04
N LYS A 8 28.49 -6.43 -11.91
CA LYS A 8 28.58 -5.75 -13.20
C LYS A 8 27.34 -6.02 -14.05
N GLN A 9 26.95 -7.29 -14.22
CA GLN A 9 25.76 -7.65 -14.98
C GLN A 9 24.47 -7.10 -14.36
N ILE A 10 24.35 -7.12 -13.03
CA ILE A 10 23.21 -6.55 -12.32
C ILE A 10 23.12 -5.04 -12.58
N SER A 11 24.25 -4.33 -12.48
CA SER A 11 24.29 -2.88 -12.73
C SER A 11 23.88 -2.54 -14.17
N GLU A 12 24.46 -3.23 -15.16
CA GLU A 12 24.13 -3.03 -16.58
C GLU A 12 22.63 -3.27 -16.84
N LYS A 13 22.06 -4.35 -16.27
CA LYS A 13 20.63 -4.63 -16.41
C LYS A 13 19.75 -3.62 -15.68
N ASN A 14 20.21 -3.08 -14.57
CA ASN A 14 19.48 -2.05 -13.85
C ASN A 14 19.48 -0.72 -14.59
N ASP A 15 20.58 -0.38 -15.30
CA ASP A 15 20.65 0.80 -16.16
C ASP A 15 19.68 0.68 -17.34
N ASP A 16 19.68 -0.48 -18.03
CA ASP A 16 18.73 -0.79 -19.11
C ASP A 16 17.28 -0.67 -18.61
N LEU A 17 16.97 -1.26 -17.45
CA LEU A 17 15.65 -1.24 -16.84
C LEU A 17 15.23 0.19 -16.46
N SER A 18 16.12 0.97 -15.87
CA SER A 18 15.83 2.35 -15.45
C SER A 18 15.52 3.25 -16.65
N GLN A 19 16.25 3.08 -17.75
CA GLN A 19 15.96 3.79 -19.02
C GLN A 19 14.62 3.36 -19.61
N LEU A 20 14.30 2.07 -19.58
CA LEU A 20 13.04 1.54 -20.07
C LEU A 20 11.85 2.05 -19.25
N ILE A 21 11.93 2.01 -17.92
CA ILE A 21 10.89 2.53 -17.01
C ILE A 21 10.69 4.02 -17.22
N SER A 22 11.78 4.80 -17.35
CA SER A 22 11.68 6.24 -17.59
C SER A 22 11.03 6.56 -18.93
N SER A 23 11.38 5.82 -19.98
CA SER A 23 10.79 5.96 -21.31
C SER A 23 9.31 5.57 -21.31
N TYR A 24 8.98 4.45 -20.65
CA TYR A 24 7.61 3.98 -20.47
C TYR A 24 6.76 5.01 -19.73
N TRP A 25 7.29 5.58 -18.63
CA TRP A 25 6.57 6.58 -17.86
C TRP A 25 6.26 7.82 -18.70
N ASN A 26 7.24 8.36 -19.41
CA ASN A 26 7.03 9.53 -20.29
C ASN A 26 6.01 9.26 -21.40
N GLN A 27 5.90 8.01 -21.88
CA GLN A 27 4.99 7.68 -22.97
C GLN A 27 3.58 7.34 -22.49
N TYR A 28 3.42 6.72 -21.32
CA TYR A 28 2.16 6.12 -20.88
C TYR A 28 1.68 6.56 -19.50
N SER A 29 2.56 6.95 -18.57
CA SER A 29 2.20 7.28 -17.18
C SER A 29 2.38 8.75 -16.83
N ASP A 30 2.72 9.60 -17.79
CA ASP A 30 2.94 11.01 -17.58
C ASP A 30 1.62 11.77 -17.33
N MET A 31 1.73 13.08 -17.07
CA MET A 31 0.59 13.95 -16.76
C MET A 31 -0.37 14.17 -17.95
N GLY A 32 0.02 13.76 -19.16
CA GLY A 32 -0.84 13.79 -20.35
C GLY A 32 -1.88 12.67 -20.37
N ASN A 33 -1.70 11.63 -19.53
CA ASN A 33 -2.58 10.47 -19.46
C ASN A 33 -3.56 10.58 -18.28
N TRP A 34 -4.82 10.19 -18.47
CA TRP A 34 -5.86 10.30 -17.42
C TRP A 34 -5.57 9.37 -16.23
N GLN A 35 -4.86 8.27 -16.46
CA GLN A 35 -4.42 7.31 -15.45
C GLN A 35 -3.51 7.97 -14.41
N PHE A 36 -2.65 8.91 -14.81
CA PHE A 36 -1.80 9.66 -13.88
C PHE A 36 -2.65 10.40 -12.85
N TRP A 37 -3.70 11.07 -13.29
CA TRP A 37 -4.59 11.83 -12.41
C TRP A 37 -5.39 10.92 -11.48
N LEU A 38 -5.77 9.73 -11.93
CA LEU A 38 -6.43 8.74 -11.08
C LEU A 38 -5.47 8.19 -10.00
N VAL A 39 -4.24 7.82 -10.38
CA VAL A 39 -3.20 7.38 -9.43
C VAL A 39 -2.84 8.51 -8.46
N LEU A 40 -2.80 9.77 -8.91
CA LEU A 40 -2.59 10.93 -8.05
C LEU A 40 -3.77 11.16 -7.10
N ALA A 41 -5.01 10.94 -7.56
CA ALA A 41 -6.19 11.01 -6.72
C ALA A 41 -6.17 9.95 -5.60
N PHE A 42 -5.72 8.72 -5.89
CA PHE A 42 -5.52 7.69 -4.87
C PHE A 42 -4.43 8.06 -3.85
N LEU A 43 -3.47 8.90 -4.22
CA LEU A 43 -2.52 9.47 -3.25
C LEU A 43 -3.16 10.60 -2.43
N LEU A 44 -3.76 11.60 -3.08
CA LEU A 44 -4.16 12.86 -2.42
C LEU A 44 -5.51 12.77 -1.70
N LEU A 45 -6.53 12.15 -2.30
CA LEU A 45 -7.88 12.14 -1.73
C LEU A 45 -7.94 11.48 -0.35
N PRO A 46 -7.33 10.30 -0.10
CA PRO A 46 -7.38 9.70 1.22
C PRO A 46 -6.64 10.56 2.26
N LEU A 47 -5.52 11.18 1.92
CA LEU A 47 -4.80 12.07 2.84
C LEU A 47 -5.61 13.33 3.18
N ILE A 48 -6.31 13.91 2.21
CA ILE A 48 -7.21 15.04 2.43
C ILE A 48 -8.37 14.61 3.35
N LEU A 49 -8.99 13.45 3.10
CA LEU A 49 -10.03 12.90 3.97
C LEU A 49 -9.51 12.66 5.39
N LEU A 50 -8.30 12.10 5.52
CA LEU A 50 -7.67 11.85 6.81
C LEU A 50 -7.50 13.15 7.61
N TYR A 51 -7.07 14.23 6.96
CA TYR A 51 -6.89 15.54 7.61
C TYR A 51 -8.17 16.01 8.33
N PHE A 52 -9.34 15.80 7.73
CA PHE A 52 -10.63 16.21 8.32
C PHE A 52 -11.18 15.20 9.33
N LEU A 53 -10.95 13.91 9.13
CA LEU A 53 -11.61 12.84 9.90
C LEU A 53 -10.79 12.31 11.09
N ILE A 54 -9.51 12.63 11.18
CA ILE A 54 -8.63 12.05 12.20
C ILE A 54 -8.97 12.49 13.63
N ASP A 55 -9.02 11.53 14.56
CA ASP A 55 -9.15 11.81 15.98
C ASP A 55 -7.82 12.36 16.55
N ARG A 56 -7.76 13.69 16.67
CA ARG A 56 -6.58 14.43 17.13
C ARG A 56 -6.14 14.08 18.56
N LYS A 57 -7.01 13.51 19.40
CA LYS A 57 -6.66 13.15 20.79
C LYS A 57 -5.75 11.93 20.86
N ARG A 58 -5.85 11.02 19.88
CA ARG A 58 -5.11 9.76 19.82
C ARG A 58 -4.19 9.70 18.60
N ILE A 59 -3.75 10.86 18.13
CA ILE A 59 -3.05 11.02 16.86
C ILE A 59 -1.83 10.10 16.73
N PHE A 60 -1.02 9.96 17.77
CA PHE A 60 0.16 9.09 17.75
C PHE A 60 -0.19 7.60 17.62
N GLU A 61 -1.21 7.13 18.33
CA GLU A 61 -1.67 5.73 18.25
C GLU A 61 -2.22 5.41 16.86
N ILE A 62 -3.05 6.33 16.35
CA ILE A 62 -3.73 6.19 15.06
C ILE A 62 -2.72 6.24 13.90
N PHE A 63 -1.80 7.19 13.91
CA PHE A 63 -0.73 7.24 12.91
C PHE A 63 0.26 6.10 13.05
N PHE A 64 0.57 5.62 14.27
CA PHE A 64 1.41 4.44 14.44
C PHE A 64 0.79 3.22 13.77
N PHE A 65 -0.52 3.02 13.95
CA PHE A 65 -1.26 1.96 13.27
C PHE A 65 -1.19 2.11 11.74
N GLY A 66 -1.55 3.28 11.20
CA GLY A 66 -1.52 3.52 9.75
C GLY A 66 -0.12 3.43 9.15
N TYR A 67 0.90 3.92 9.85
CA TYR A 67 2.30 3.81 9.45
C TYR A 67 2.78 2.35 9.43
N THR A 68 2.33 1.53 10.38
CA THR A 68 2.62 0.09 10.37
C THR A 68 2.01 -0.58 9.14
N VAL A 69 0.75 -0.26 8.82
CA VAL A 69 0.10 -0.73 7.58
C VAL A 69 0.88 -0.30 6.35
N HIS A 70 1.29 0.98 6.27
CA HIS A 70 2.09 1.53 5.17
C HIS A 70 3.39 0.75 4.95
N ILE A 71 4.18 0.53 6.01
CA ILE A 71 5.44 -0.20 5.92
C ILE A 71 5.21 -1.63 5.43
N LEU A 72 4.29 -2.35 6.07
CA LEU A 72 4.06 -3.76 5.75
C LEU A 72 3.58 -3.93 4.32
N TRP A 73 2.66 -3.08 3.85
CA TRP A 73 2.25 -3.11 2.45
C TRP A 73 3.40 -2.73 1.53
N THR A 74 4.18 -1.69 1.82
CA THR A 74 5.32 -1.30 0.97
C THR A 74 6.28 -2.46 0.73
N TYR A 75 6.63 -3.24 1.76
CA TYR A 75 7.51 -4.39 1.59
C TYR A 75 6.85 -5.57 0.87
N ILE A 76 5.59 -5.87 1.16
CA ILE A 76 4.88 -6.96 0.48
C ILE A 76 4.70 -6.65 -1.00
N ASP A 77 4.31 -5.42 -1.34
CA ASP A 77 4.16 -4.95 -2.72
C ASP A 77 5.48 -5.07 -3.49
N GLN A 78 6.60 -4.63 -2.90
CA GLN A 78 7.92 -4.79 -3.51
C GLN A 78 8.25 -6.25 -3.83
N VAL A 79 7.92 -7.19 -2.93
CA VAL A 79 8.12 -8.62 -3.19
C VAL A 79 7.21 -9.08 -4.33
N LEU A 80 5.92 -8.72 -4.31
CA LEU A 80 4.98 -9.13 -5.36
C LEU A 80 5.39 -8.57 -6.73
N ALA A 81 5.84 -7.31 -6.79
CA ALA A 81 6.29 -6.66 -8.02
C ALA A 81 7.59 -7.29 -8.54
N ASN A 82 8.59 -7.51 -7.69
CA ASN A 82 9.86 -8.14 -8.07
C ASN A 82 9.67 -9.55 -8.66
N TYR A 83 8.64 -10.27 -8.21
CA TYR A 83 8.29 -11.58 -8.74
C TYR A 83 7.13 -11.55 -9.74
N ASN A 84 6.67 -10.38 -10.21
CA ASN A 84 5.58 -10.21 -11.18
C ASN A 84 4.28 -10.94 -10.79
N TYR A 85 3.90 -10.94 -9.51
CA TYR A 85 2.60 -11.45 -9.06
C TYR A 85 1.53 -10.35 -9.08
N PHE A 86 1.93 -9.13 -8.72
CA PHE A 86 1.07 -7.95 -8.63
C PHE A 86 1.88 -6.74 -9.08
N ILE A 87 1.49 -6.13 -10.20
CA ILE A 87 2.30 -5.09 -10.87
C ILE A 87 1.44 -3.86 -11.08
N HIS A 88 1.85 -2.73 -10.53
CA HIS A 88 1.28 -1.43 -10.87
C HIS A 88 1.88 -0.93 -12.19
N THR A 89 1.05 -0.85 -13.22
CA THR A 89 1.46 -0.46 -14.59
C THR A 89 1.47 1.05 -14.79
N TYR A 90 0.78 1.81 -13.94
CA TYR A 90 0.82 3.27 -13.95
C TYR A 90 1.27 3.79 -12.59
N PHE A 91 2.17 4.76 -12.60
CA PHE A 91 2.81 5.27 -11.38
C PHE A 91 3.19 6.75 -11.52
N LEU A 92 3.32 7.44 -10.38
CA LEU A 92 3.48 8.90 -10.35
C LEU A 92 4.84 9.38 -10.89
N SER A 93 5.89 8.59 -10.69
CA SER A 93 7.24 8.94 -11.14
C SER A 93 8.12 7.69 -11.19
N PRO A 94 9.07 7.62 -12.14
CA PRO A 94 10.09 6.56 -12.17
C PRO A 94 10.98 6.48 -10.92
N TRP A 95 11.03 7.56 -10.12
CA TRP A 95 11.91 7.64 -8.94
C TRP A 95 11.27 7.07 -7.68
N PHE A 96 9.95 6.84 -7.68
CA PHE A 96 9.21 6.33 -6.54
C PHE A 96 8.72 4.90 -6.80
N PRO A 97 8.43 4.13 -5.73
CA PRO A 97 7.78 2.84 -5.88
C PRO A 97 6.48 2.95 -6.68
N PRO A 98 6.21 2.08 -7.66
CA PRO A 98 5.02 2.17 -8.50
C PRO A 98 3.70 2.21 -7.70
N ALA A 99 3.62 1.44 -6.61
CA ALA A 99 2.45 1.34 -5.76
C ALA A 99 2.29 2.47 -4.71
N LEU A 100 3.11 3.53 -4.76
CA LEU A 100 3.17 4.57 -3.72
C LEU A 100 1.79 5.11 -3.32
N SER A 101 0.92 5.39 -4.30
CA SER A 101 -0.43 5.92 -4.04
C SER A 101 -1.27 4.98 -3.18
N MET A 102 -1.14 3.67 -3.39
CA MET A 102 -1.91 2.67 -2.65
C MET A 102 -1.27 2.41 -1.28
N THR A 103 0.03 2.14 -1.25
CA THR A 103 0.73 1.70 -0.04
C THR A 103 0.99 2.83 0.95
N ALA A 104 1.08 4.10 0.51
CA ALA A 104 1.33 5.25 1.40
C ALA A 104 0.07 6.06 1.72
N SER A 105 -1.04 5.84 1.03
CA SER A 105 -2.27 6.62 1.22
C SER A 105 -3.51 5.75 1.29
N ALA A 106 -4.02 5.23 0.18
CA ALA A 106 -5.35 4.61 0.14
C ALA A 106 -5.54 3.49 1.18
N LEU A 107 -4.61 2.52 1.22
CA LEU A 107 -4.67 1.38 2.13
C LEU A 107 -4.43 1.81 3.60
N PRO A 108 -3.34 2.51 3.95
CA PRO A 108 -3.12 2.99 5.31
C PRO A 108 -4.26 3.84 5.85
N VAL A 109 -4.75 4.80 5.06
CA VAL A 109 -5.83 5.71 5.47
C VAL A 109 -7.11 4.92 5.68
N GLY A 110 -7.50 4.05 4.74
CA GLY A 110 -8.72 3.25 4.86
C GLY A 110 -8.73 2.44 6.15
N PHE A 111 -7.68 1.65 6.40
CA PHE A 111 -7.58 0.84 7.61
C PHE A 111 -7.47 1.68 8.88
N LEU A 112 -6.74 2.80 8.84
CA LEU A 112 -6.61 3.73 9.97
C LEU A 112 -7.97 4.31 10.34
N LEU A 113 -8.78 4.73 9.37
CA LEU A 113 -10.12 5.27 9.61
C LEU A 113 -11.05 4.22 10.24
N VAL A 114 -11.00 2.97 9.76
CA VAL A 114 -11.70 1.84 10.38
C VAL A 114 -11.22 1.59 11.81
N TYR A 115 -9.90 1.61 12.03
CA TYR A 115 -9.31 1.41 13.36
C TYR A 115 -9.80 2.47 14.36
N GLN A 116 -9.71 3.75 14.02
CA GLN A 116 -10.17 4.80 14.93
C GLN A 116 -11.68 4.74 15.15
N TYR A 117 -12.47 4.41 14.11
CA TYR A 117 -13.91 4.29 14.23
C TYR A 117 -14.31 3.16 15.20
N CYS A 118 -13.72 1.98 15.02
CA CYS A 118 -14.00 0.83 15.87
C CYS A 118 -13.57 1.05 17.32
N THR A 119 -12.40 1.66 17.54
CA THR A 119 -11.90 1.93 18.89
C THR A 119 -12.64 3.07 19.59
N ASN A 120 -13.17 4.06 18.86
CA ASN A 120 -13.99 5.14 19.43
C ASN A 120 -15.42 4.71 19.75
N HIS A 121 -16.00 3.81 18.96
CA HIS A 121 -17.41 3.42 19.09
C HIS A 121 -17.61 2.00 19.61
N ASN A 122 -16.54 1.38 20.14
CA ASN A 122 -16.53 0.02 20.66
C ASN A 122 -17.14 -1.00 19.67
N LYS A 123 -16.79 -0.88 18.38
CA LYS A 123 -17.21 -1.81 17.32
C LYS A 123 -16.18 -2.91 17.14
N ASN A 124 -16.61 -4.06 16.61
CA ASN A 124 -15.72 -5.18 16.33
C ASN A 124 -14.75 -4.85 15.20
N PHE A 125 -13.50 -4.52 15.54
CA PHE A 125 -12.47 -4.16 14.58
C PHE A 125 -12.22 -5.26 13.52
N TYR A 126 -12.22 -6.54 13.90
CA TYR A 126 -11.97 -7.65 12.98
C TYR A 126 -13.01 -7.72 11.87
N PHE A 127 -14.29 -7.53 12.21
CA PHE A 127 -15.37 -7.57 11.23
C PHE A 127 -15.27 -6.42 10.22
N TYR A 128 -15.04 -5.19 10.69
CA TYR A 128 -14.98 -4.02 9.81
C TYR A 128 -13.72 -4.00 8.95
N SER A 129 -12.57 -4.45 9.48
CA SER A 129 -11.34 -4.58 8.69
C SER A 129 -11.46 -5.70 7.67
N LEU A 130 -12.09 -6.84 7.99
CA LEU A 130 -12.38 -7.89 7.01
C LEU A 130 -13.26 -7.37 5.86
N LEU A 131 -14.30 -6.58 6.17
CA LEU A 131 -15.14 -5.97 5.15
C LEU A 131 -14.34 -5.01 4.26
N LEU A 132 -13.51 -4.15 4.86
CA LEU A 132 -12.69 -3.22 4.10
C LEU A 132 -11.64 -3.94 3.23
N SER A 133 -11.00 -5.00 3.74
CA SER A 133 -10.11 -5.87 2.96
C SER A 133 -10.83 -6.49 1.77
N ALA A 134 -12.08 -6.93 1.94
CA ALA A 134 -12.88 -7.47 0.84
C ALA A 134 -13.19 -6.39 -0.22
N VAL A 135 -13.47 -5.16 0.21
CA VAL A 135 -13.68 -4.03 -0.70
C VAL A 135 -12.39 -3.70 -1.47
N PHE A 136 -11.23 -3.63 -0.81
CA PHE A 136 -9.96 -3.36 -1.52
C PHE A 136 -9.61 -4.48 -2.50
N ALA A 137 -9.71 -5.73 -2.07
CA ALA A 137 -9.30 -6.85 -2.90
C ALA A 137 -10.27 -7.18 -4.04
N PHE A 138 -11.58 -7.24 -3.78
CA PHE A 138 -12.56 -7.71 -4.78
C PHE A 138 -13.26 -6.59 -5.56
N VAL A 139 -13.24 -5.35 -5.05
CA VAL A 139 -13.83 -4.20 -5.76
C VAL A 139 -12.71 -3.38 -6.38
N PHE A 140 -11.82 -2.81 -5.57
CA PHE A 140 -10.80 -1.91 -6.09
C PHE A 140 -9.78 -2.62 -6.97
N ALA A 141 -9.17 -3.72 -6.51
CA ALA A 141 -8.15 -4.41 -7.32
C ALA A 141 -8.74 -4.98 -8.62
N THR A 142 -9.99 -5.45 -8.62
CA THR A 142 -10.69 -5.87 -9.85
C THR A 142 -10.95 -4.71 -10.81
N ILE A 143 -11.37 -3.54 -10.30
CA ILE A 143 -11.55 -2.35 -11.13
C ILE A 143 -10.21 -1.90 -11.70
N GLU A 144 -9.16 -1.83 -10.87
CA GLU A 144 -7.81 -1.44 -11.28
C GLU A 144 -7.23 -2.38 -12.34
N GLU A 145 -7.44 -3.69 -12.20
CA GLU A 145 -7.06 -4.68 -13.21
C GLU A 145 -7.85 -4.48 -14.51
N TYR A 146 -9.17 -4.29 -14.42
CA TYR A 146 -10.05 -4.10 -15.58
C TYR A 146 -9.68 -2.86 -16.41
N ILE A 147 -9.34 -1.75 -15.75
CA ILE A 147 -8.91 -0.51 -16.43
C ILE A 147 -7.40 -0.49 -16.74
N GLY A 148 -6.68 -1.56 -16.39
CA GLY A 148 -5.28 -1.76 -16.71
C GLY A 148 -4.30 -0.94 -15.87
N LEU A 149 -4.69 -0.44 -14.69
CA LEU A 149 -3.79 0.19 -13.70
C LEU A 149 -2.89 -0.83 -12.99
N VAL A 150 -3.35 -2.08 -12.93
CA VAL A 150 -2.65 -3.18 -12.28
C VAL A 150 -2.72 -4.42 -13.16
N LYS A 151 -1.67 -5.24 -13.09
CA LYS A 151 -1.66 -6.60 -13.63
C LYS A 151 -1.48 -7.62 -12.53
N ILE A 152 -2.37 -8.61 -12.49
CA ILE A 152 -2.30 -9.74 -11.59
C ILE A 152 -1.85 -10.96 -12.41
N GLU A 153 -0.69 -11.51 -12.08
CA GLU A 153 -0.05 -12.55 -12.90
C GLU A 153 0.45 -13.73 -12.05
N ARG A 154 0.97 -14.76 -12.73
CA ARG A 154 1.67 -15.91 -12.12
C ARG A 154 0.84 -16.66 -11.06
N GLY A 155 -0.47 -16.75 -11.27
CA GLY A 155 -1.38 -17.48 -10.38
C GLY A 155 -1.84 -16.68 -9.15
N MET A 156 -1.39 -15.42 -9.02
CA MET A 156 -1.99 -14.45 -8.10
C MET A 156 -3.44 -14.18 -8.50
N ASN A 157 -4.27 -13.77 -7.54
CA ASN A 157 -5.65 -13.36 -7.74
C ASN A 157 -6.11 -12.48 -6.57
N GLN A 158 -7.31 -11.93 -6.68
CA GLN A 158 -7.90 -11.05 -5.67
C GLN A 158 -8.05 -11.72 -4.30
N PHE A 159 -8.25 -13.04 -4.25
CA PHE A 159 -8.33 -13.75 -2.97
C PHE A 159 -6.99 -13.72 -2.21
N TYR A 160 -5.86 -13.81 -2.91
CA TYR A 160 -4.55 -13.63 -2.26
C TYR A 160 -4.34 -12.20 -1.76
N ILE A 161 -4.77 -11.17 -2.52
CA ILE A 161 -4.74 -9.76 -2.08
C ILE A 161 -5.57 -9.59 -0.79
N PHE A 162 -6.76 -10.19 -0.75
CA PHE A 162 -7.62 -10.19 0.42
C PHE A 162 -6.95 -10.80 1.66
N LEU A 163 -6.29 -11.96 1.50
CA LEU A 163 -5.55 -12.60 2.59
C LEU A 163 -4.36 -11.76 3.07
N ILE A 164 -3.66 -11.10 2.15
CA ILE A 164 -2.55 -10.20 2.46
C ILE A 164 -3.05 -9.00 3.27
N ASP A 165 -4.14 -8.36 2.84
CA ASP A 165 -4.74 -7.24 3.57
C ASP A 165 -5.10 -7.64 5.01
N ILE A 166 -5.70 -8.82 5.20
CA ILE A 166 -6.03 -9.36 6.53
C ILE A 166 -4.76 -9.56 7.37
N ALA A 167 -3.73 -10.16 6.79
CA ALA A 167 -2.48 -10.42 7.49
C ALA A 167 -1.80 -9.11 7.94
N ILE A 168 -1.76 -8.11 7.06
CA ILE A 168 -1.18 -6.79 7.33
C ILE A 168 -1.96 -6.07 8.42
N VAL A 169 -3.29 -5.98 8.29
CA VAL A 169 -4.13 -5.18 9.19
C VAL A 169 -4.18 -5.77 10.59
N TYR A 170 -4.22 -7.11 10.72
CA TYR A 170 -4.20 -7.77 12.02
C TYR A 170 -2.84 -7.71 12.69
N THR A 171 -1.75 -7.86 11.93
CA THR A 171 -0.39 -7.63 12.45
C THR A 171 -0.25 -6.20 12.98
N SER A 172 -0.71 -5.22 12.21
CA SER A 172 -0.68 -3.80 12.59
C SER A 172 -1.50 -3.52 13.85
N TYR A 173 -2.68 -4.14 13.97
CA TYR A 173 -3.55 -4.00 15.13
C TYR A 173 -2.91 -4.53 16.40
N TRP A 174 -2.39 -5.77 16.35
CA TRP A 174 -1.74 -6.39 17.50
C TRP A 174 -0.46 -5.68 17.91
N PHE A 175 0.33 -5.21 16.94
CA PHE A 175 1.52 -4.43 17.22
C PHE A 175 1.18 -3.10 17.91
N THR A 176 0.13 -2.42 17.45
CA THR A 176 -0.38 -1.20 18.09
C THR A 176 -0.85 -1.47 19.51
N LYS A 177 -1.65 -2.53 19.73
CA LYS A 177 -2.10 -2.92 21.08
C LYS A 177 -0.94 -3.26 22.01
N LEU A 178 0.10 -3.91 21.51
CA LEU A 178 1.30 -4.24 22.27
C LEU A 178 2.06 -2.97 22.70
N MET A 179 2.22 -1.99 21.80
CA MET A 179 2.81 -0.70 22.15
C MET A 179 2.00 0.08 23.19
N LEU A 180 0.68 0.08 23.07
CA LEU A 180 -0.20 0.72 24.06
C LEU A 180 -0.05 0.09 25.45
N LYS A 181 0.02 -1.24 25.51
CA LYS A 181 0.25 -1.97 26.77
C LYS A 181 1.59 -1.61 27.41
N PHE A 182 2.65 -1.41 26.62
CA PHE A 182 3.94 -0.96 27.15
C PHE A 182 3.89 0.48 27.67
N ARG A 183 3.12 1.36 27.04
CA ARG A 183 2.90 2.73 27.53
C ARG A 183 2.21 2.73 28.89
N GLU A 184 1.16 1.94 29.07
CA GLU A 184 0.40 1.85 30.33
C GLU A 184 1.24 1.29 31.48
N ARG A 185 2.06 0.27 31.24
CA ARG A 185 2.98 -0.30 32.24
C ARG A 185 4.04 0.66 32.76
N LYS A 186 4.38 1.70 32.00
CA LYS A 186 5.34 2.72 32.44
C LYS A 186 4.69 3.78 33.34
N MET A 187 3.37 3.93 33.29
CA MET A 187 2.63 4.93 34.07
C MET A 187 2.04 4.38 35.38
N ASN A 188 2.10 3.06 35.58
CA ASN A 188 1.78 2.36 36.82
C ASN A 188 3.07 1.98 37.54
#